data_AF-A0A3M9YYS1-F1
#
_entry.id   AF-A0A3M9YYS1-F1
#
_cell.length_a   1.000
_cell.length_b   1.000
_cell.length_c   1.000
_cell.angle_alpha   90.00
_cell.angle_beta   90.00
_cell.angle_gamma   90.00
#
_symmetry.space_group_name_H-M   'P 1'
#
loop_
_entity.id
_entity.type
_entity.pdbx_description
1 polymer ?
#
loop_
_entity_poly.entity_id
_entity_poly.type
_entity_poly.pdbx_seq_one_letter_code
_entity_poly.pdbx_strand_id
1 'polypeptide(L)'
;MSTLSTFHQFFDHCVGSWKTERTYHYLTQPLVERSHTDFVIHPLTVEQKQTVLSDNQYEPTAVEALPGFHLEFNTVSETGETVAQALNMLFVPKGEAETILSGDYLRDRAYEEARPII
;
A
#
# COMPACT_ATOMS: atom_id res chain seq x y z
N MET A 1 -7.74 -14.87 18.62
CA MET A 1 -7.53 -14.31 17.27
C MET A 1 -6.17 -14.79 16.80
N SER A 2 -6.06 -15.28 15.57
CA SER A 2 -4.75 -15.53 14.95
C SER A 2 -4.07 -14.20 14.63
N THR A 3 -2.75 -14.20 14.51
CA THR A 3 -1.98 -13.03 14.06
C THR A 3 -2.46 -12.57 12.69
N LEU A 4 -2.81 -13.50 11.80
CA LEU A 4 -3.43 -13.17 10.51
C LEU A 4 -4.76 -12.42 10.67
N SER A 5 -5.65 -12.86 11.57
CA SER A 5 -6.92 -12.17 11.80
C SER A 5 -6.75 -10.75 12.39
N THR A 6 -5.77 -10.56 13.27
CA THR A 6 -5.40 -9.23 13.77
C THR A 6 -4.85 -8.35 12.66
N PHE A 7 -4.07 -8.93 11.74
CA PHE A 7 -3.55 -8.20 10.60
C PHE A 7 -4.65 -7.82 9.61
N HIS A 8 -5.66 -8.67 9.37
CA HIS A 8 -6.86 -8.26 8.63
C HIS A 8 -7.53 -7.03 9.26
N GLN A 9 -7.71 -7.04 10.58
CA GLN A 9 -8.30 -5.90 11.28
C GLN A 9 -7.47 -4.63 11.11
N PHE A 10 -6.14 -4.72 11.04
CA PHE A 10 -5.28 -3.58 10.72
C PHE A 10 -5.62 -2.99 9.34
N PHE A 11 -5.80 -3.82 8.30
CA PHE A 11 -6.21 -3.34 6.97
C PHE A 11 -7.62 -2.74 6.99
N ASP A 12 -8.56 -3.37 7.70
CA ASP A 12 -9.93 -2.85 7.84
C ASP A 12 -9.94 -1.47 8.50
N HIS A 13 -9.08 -1.24 9.50
CA HIS A 13 -8.94 0.05 10.16
C HIS A 13 -8.29 1.13 9.26
N CYS A 14 -7.58 0.74 8.20
CA CYS A 14 -7.04 1.70 7.24
C CYS A 14 -8.11 2.24 6.27
N VAL A 15 -9.25 1.57 6.10
CA VAL A 15 -10.30 1.97 5.16
C VAL A 15 -10.92 3.31 5.57
N GLY A 16 -11.01 4.24 4.62
CA GLY A 16 -11.56 5.58 4.85
C GLY A 16 -10.77 6.67 4.15
N SER A 17 -11.07 7.91 4.52
CA SER A 17 -10.39 9.10 4.01
C SER A 17 -9.39 9.62 5.04
N TRP A 18 -8.16 9.87 4.61
CA TRP A 18 -7.09 10.35 5.47
C TRP A 18 -6.47 11.62 4.90
N LYS A 19 -6.08 12.50 5.81
CA LYS A 19 -5.26 13.68 5.47
C LYS A 19 -3.93 13.53 6.16
N THR A 20 -2.86 13.70 5.40
CA THR A 20 -1.51 13.50 5.90
C THR A 20 -0.62 14.67 5.54
N GLU A 21 0.29 14.98 6.45
CA GLU A 21 1.38 15.91 6.23
C GLU A 21 2.68 15.09 6.26
N ARG A 22 3.45 15.16 5.19
CA ARG A 22 4.72 14.43 5.07
C ARG A 22 5.86 15.41 4.96
N THR A 23 6.92 15.19 5.75
CA THR A 23 8.15 15.96 5.72
C THR A 23 9.31 15.03 5.37
N TYR A 24 10.02 15.32 4.29
CA TYR A 24 11.27 14.65 3.91
C TYR A 24 12.47 15.48 4.34
N HIS A 25 13.42 14.83 5.00
CA HIS A 25 14.73 15.39 5.32
C HIS A 25 15.77 14.72 4.43
N TYR A 26 16.36 15.47 3.50
CA TYR A 26 17.42 14.94 2.66
C TYR A 26 18.72 14.89 3.48
N LEU A 27 19.35 13.72 3.57
CA LEU A 27 20.53 13.54 4.43
C LEU A 27 21.81 14.10 3.82
N THR A 28 21.88 14.14 2.49
CA THR A 28 23.07 14.57 1.73
C THR A 28 23.01 16.03 1.29
N GLN A 29 21.86 16.69 1.45
CA GLN A 29 21.61 18.07 1.05
C GLN A 29 20.89 18.79 2.19
N PRO A 30 21.17 20.05 2.50
CA PRO A 30 20.44 20.80 3.53
C PRO A 30 19.06 21.23 3.01
N LEU A 31 18.24 20.25 2.64
CA LEU A 31 16.93 20.42 2.04
C LEU A 31 15.89 19.70 2.88
N VAL A 32 14.78 20.38 3.13
CA VAL A 32 13.57 19.83 3.73
C VAL A 32 12.45 20.08 2.75
N GLU A 33 11.71 19.04 2.41
CA GLU A 33 10.55 19.12 1.53
C GLU A 33 9.30 18.70 2.31
N ARG A 34 8.20 19.43 2.10
CA ARG A 34 6.91 19.13 2.72
C ARG A 34 5.86 18.90 1.66
N SER A 35 4.89 18.06 2.00
CA SER A 35 3.73 17.81 1.15
C SER A 35 2.50 17.47 1.97
N HIS A 36 1.35 17.94 1.50
CA HIS A 36 0.03 17.52 1.94
C HIS A 36 -0.45 16.38 1.04
N THR A 37 -1.04 15.33 1.59
CA THR A 37 -1.67 14.28 0.79
C THR A 37 -3.03 13.90 1.36
N ASP A 38 -4.05 13.98 0.51
CA ASP A 38 -5.37 13.39 0.75
C ASP A 38 -5.35 11.94 0.22
N PHE A 39 -5.65 10.98 1.08
CA PHE A 39 -5.80 9.57 0.72
C PHE A 39 -7.27 9.14 0.79
N VAL A 40 -7.66 8.24 -0.10
CA VAL A 40 -8.90 7.47 0.00
C VAL A 40 -8.55 5.99 -0.10
N ILE A 41 -8.94 5.23 0.92
CA ILE A 41 -8.61 3.81 1.05
C ILE A 41 -9.91 3.00 0.98
N HIS A 42 -9.94 2.03 0.08
CA HIS A 42 -11.07 1.12 -0.13
C HIS A 42 -10.63 -0.34 0.07
N PRO A 43 -11.54 -1.24 0.49
CA PRO A 43 -11.27 -2.68 0.45
C PRO A 43 -10.99 -3.13 -1.01
N LEU A 44 -10.10 -4.11 -1.19
CA LEU A 44 -9.93 -4.72 -2.50
C LEU A 44 -11.10 -5.65 -2.85
N THR A 45 -11.57 -5.53 -4.08
CA THR A 45 -12.42 -6.53 -4.73
C THR A 45 -11.63 -7.82 -5.02
N VAL A 46 -12.33 -8.94 -5.21
CA VAL A 46 -11.68 -10.22 -5.54
C VAL A 46 -10.91 -10.12 -6.86
N GLU A 47 -11.47 -9.41 -7.84
CA GLU A 47 -10.91 -9.19 -9.16
C GLU A 47 -9.60 -8.39 -9.10
N GLN A 48 -9.55 -7.35 -8.25
CA GLN A 48 -8.32 -6.59 -8.02
C GLN A 48 -7.26 -7.47 -7.38
N LYS A 49 -7.60 -8.27 -6.36
CA LYS A 49 -6.65 -9.19 -5.73
C LYS A 49 -6.10 -10.21 -6.74
N GLN A 50 -6.95 -10.77 -7.59
CA GLN A 50 -6.52 -11.68 -8.67
C GLN A 50 -5.54 -11.00 -9.64
N THR A 51 -5.83 -9.76 -10.01
CA THR A 51 -4.94 -8.94 -10.86
C THR A 51 -3.58 -8.77 -10.20
N VAL A 52 -3.53 -8.33 -8.93
CA VAL A 52 -2.27 -8.14 -8.20
C VAL A 52 -1.46 -9.43 -8.14
N LEU A 53 -2.11 -10.57 -7.85
CA LEU A 53 -1.43 -11.87 -7.80
C LEU A 53 -0.86 -12.26 -9.17
N SER A 54 -1.67 -12.16 -10.22
CA SER A 54 -1.27 -12.48 -11.60
C SER A 54 -0.09 -11.63 -12.05
N ASP A 55 -0.15 -10.31 -11.85
CA ASP A 55 0.91 -9.38 -12.22
C ASP A 55 2.21 -9.67 -11.47
N ASN A 56 2.12 -10.17 -10.23
CA ASN A 56 3.28 -10.55 -9.43
C ASN A 56 3.68 -12.03 -9.58
N GLN A 57 3.05 -12.78 -10.51
CA GLN A 57 3.33 -14.19 -10.80
C GLN A 57 3.04 -15.14 -9.61
N TYR A 58 1.97 -14.87 -8.86
CA TYR A 58 1.45 -15.72 -7.79
C TYR A 58 0.22 -16.50 -8.27
N GLU A 59 0.10 -17.74 -7.80
CA GLU A 59 -1.11 -18.56 -8.01
C GLU A 59 -2.27 -18.05 -7.15
N PRO A 60 -3.47 -17.84 -7.71
CA PRO A 60 -4.62 -17.29 -7.01
C PRO A 60 -5.31 -18.33 -6.12
N THR A 61 -4.67 -18.68 -5.01
CA THR A 61 -5.23 -19.60 -4.01
C THR A 61 -5.78 -18.81 -2.82
N ALA A 62 -7.02 -19.09 -2.41
CA ALA A 62 -7.69 -18.48 -1.26
C ALA A 62 -7.70 -16.93 -1.28
N VAL A 63 -7.95 -16.35 -2.46
CA VAL A 63 -7.84 -14.91 -2.75
C VAL A 63 -8.69 -14.06 -1.80
N GLU A 64 -9.87 -14.55 -1.44
CA GLU A 64 -10.81 -13.88 -0.55
C GLU A 64 -10.20 -13.63 0.84
N ALA A 65 -9.35 -14.56 1.30
CA ALA A 65 -8.70 -14.54 2.60
C ALA A 65 -7.42 -13.69 2.65
N LEU A 66 -7.02 -13.04 1.56
CA LEU A 66 -5.81 -12.21 1.54
C LEU A 66 -6.12 -10.77 1.98
N PRO A 67 -5.41 -10.20 2.97
CA PRO A 67 -5.60 -8.81 3.37
C PRO A 67 -4.96 -7.83 2.38
N GLY A 68 -5.62 -6.70 2.14
CA GLY A 68 -5.16 -5.69 1.19
C GLY A 68 -6.15 -4.54 1.03
N PHE A 69 -5.72 -3.46 0.40
CA PHE A 69 -6.58 -2.31 0.10
C PHE A 69 -6.22 -1.69 -1.26
N HIS A 70 -7.21 -1.00 -1.83
CA HIS A 70 -7.02 -0.04 -2.90
C HIS A 70 -6.73 1.33 -2.28
N LEU A 71 -5.64 1.97 -2.69
CA LEU A 71 -5.17 3.24 -2.18
C LEU A 71 -5.18 4.26 -3.32
N GLU A 72 -6.02 5.28 -3.18
CA GLU A 72 -6.01 6.48 -4.02
C GLU A 72 -5.36 7.61 -3.24
N PHE A 73 -4.58 8.46 -3.92
CA PHE A 73 -3.97 9.61 -3.28
C PHE A 73 -3.84 10.81 -4.21
N ASN A 74 -3.91 11.99 -3.61
CA ASN A 74 -3.61 13.26 -4.24
C ASN A 74 -2.67 14.07 -3.35
N THR A 75 -1.44 14.25 -3.83
CA THR A 75 -0.36 14.94 -3.11
C THR A 75 -0.13 16.31 -3.71
N VAL A 76 0.01 17.32 -2.85
CA VAL A 76 0.47 18.67 -3.21
C VAL A 76 1.75 18.96 -2.43
N SER A 77 2.86 19.21 -3.12
CA SER A 77 4.13 19.61 -2.50
C SER A 77 4.11 21.08 -2.07
N GLU A 78 5.05 21.48 -1.21
CA GLU A 78 5.21 22.89 -0.81
C GLU A 78 5.59 23.82 -1.98
N THR A 79 6.10 23.26 -3.08
CA THR A 79 6.39 24.01 -4.33
C THR A 79 5.18 24.11 -5.26
N GLY A 80 4.04 23.47 -4.90
CA GLY A 80 2.81 23.46 -5.68
C GLY A 80 2.74 22.34 -6.73
N GLU A 81 3.70 21.42 -6.78
CA GLU A 81 3.63 20.23 -7.63
C GLU A 81 2.50 19.32 -7.14
N THR A 82 1.69 18.82 -8.06
CA THR A 82 0.55 17.95 -7.75
C THR A 82 0.71 16.59 -8.42
N VAL A 83 0.52 15.52 -7.66
CA VAL A 83 0.54 14.13 -8.15
C VAL A 83 -0.69 13.41 -7.62
N ALA A 84 -1.49 12.84 -8.52
CA ALA A 84 -2.63 12.01 -8.17
C ALA A 84 -2.51 10.64 -8.82
N GLN A 85 -2.69 9.57 -8.03
CA GLN A 85 -2.55 8.19 -8.47
C GLN A 85 -3.40 7.24 -7.64
N ALA A 86 -3.50 5.99 -8.09
CA ALA A 86 -4.10 4.90 -7.36
C ALA A 86 -3.27 3.62 -7.53
N LEU A 87 -3.26 2.76 -6.51
CA LEU A 87 -2.65 1.43 -6.57
C LEU A 87 -3.38 0.42 -5.68
N ASN A 88 -3.30 -0.84 -6.04
CA ASN A 88 -3.69 -1.94 -5.18
C ASN A 88 -2.48 -2.47 -4.39
N MET A 89 -2.70 -2.79 -3.11
CA MET A 89 -1.70 -3.42 -2.25
C MET A 89 -2.29 -4.68 -1.62
N LEU A 90 -1.57 -5.80 -1.70
CA LEU A 90 -2.04 -7.11 -1.26
C LEU A 90 -0.97 -7.83 -0.46
N PHE A 91 -1.31 -8.31 0.72
CA PHE A 91 -0.41 -9.14 1.51
C PHE A 91 -0.72 -10.63 1.32
N VAL A 92 0.33 -11.42 1.06
CA VAL A 92 0.26 -12.87 0.88
C VAL A 92 0.98 -13.55 2.05
N PRO A 93 0.25 -14.10 3.03
CA PRO A 93 0.86 -14.81 4.16
C PRO A 93 1.68 -16.02 3.71
N LYS A 94 2.88 -16.19 4.28
CA LYS A 94 3.77 -17.34 4.04
C LYS A 94 4.02 -18.17 5.29
N GLY A 95 3.94 -17.56 6.47
CA GLY A 95 4.14 -18.25 7.73
C GLY A 95 3.55 -17.48 8.90
N GLU A 96 3.11 -18.22 9.91
CA GLU A 96 2.63 -17.68 11.17
C GLU A 96 3.27 -18.48 12.31
N ALA A 97 3.96 -17.79 13.22
CA ALA A 97 4.62 -18.40 14.37
C ALA A 97 4.38 -17.53 15.61
N GLU A 98 3.63 -18.08 16.57
CA GLU A 98 3.21 -17.37 17.80
C GLU A 98 2.53 -16.03 17.48
N THR A 99 3.26 -14.92 17.62
CA THR A 99 2.81 -13.54 17.41
C THR A 99 3.39 -12.89 16.15
N ILE A 100 4.14 -13.65 15.36
CA ILE A 100 4.83 -13.18 14.15
C ILE A 100 4.08 -13.71 12.93
N LEU A 101 3.68 -12.79 12.06
CA LEU A 101 3.16 -13.08 10.72
C LEU A 101 4.22 -12.66 9.69
N SER A 102 4.57 -13.56 8.80
CA SER A 102 5.46 -13.29 7.67
C SER A 102 4.75 -13.55 6.36
N GLY A 103 5.13 -12.81 5.34
CA GLY A 103 4.51 -12.88 4.02
C GLY A 103 5.06 -11.82 3.08
N ASP A 104 4.58 -11.88 1.85
CA ASP A 104 4.98 -10.95 0.80
C ASP A 104 3.95 -9.82 0.71
N TYR A 105 4.42 -8.58 0.58
CA TYR A 105 3.55 -7.43 0.38
C TYR A 105 3.65 -6.93 -1.06
N LEU A 106 2.67 -7.32 -1.86
CA LEU A 106 2.59 -7.12 -3.29
C LEU A 106 1.88 -5.80 -3.61
N ARG A 107 2.21 -5.24 -4.78
CA ARG A 107 1.58 -4.04 -5.34
C ARG A 107 1.39 -4.20 -6.85
N ASP A 108 0.53 -3.38 -7.43
CA ASP A 108 0.47 -3.27 -8.90
C ASP A 108 1.82 -2.79 -9.46
N ARG A 109 2.21 -3.28 -10.64
CA ARG A 109 3.51 -2.95 -11.26
C ARG A 109 3.69 -1.47 -11.64
N ALA A 110 2.61 -0.69 -11.71
CA ALA A 110 2.59 0.62 -12.37
C ALA A 110 3.28 1.78 -11.62
N TYR A 111 3.73 1.62 -10.36
CA TYR A 111 4.18 2.77 -9.56
C TYR A 111 5.67 3.16 -9.74
N GLU A 112 6.60 2.21 -9.81
CA GLU A 112 8.05 2.51 -9.71
C GLU A 112 8.89 2.23 -10.96
N GLU A 113 8.33 1.59 -12.00
CA GLU A 113 9.11 1.29 -13.22
C GLU A 113 9.42 2.54 -14.08
N ALA A 114 8.87 3.72 -13.73
CA ALA A 114 9.09 4.98 -14.44
C ALA A 114 10.09 5.95 -13.77
N ARG A 115 10.56 5.68 -12.55
CA ARG A 115 11.58 6.53 -11.89
C ARG A 115 12.59 5.67 -11.13
N PRO A 116 13.90 5.93 -11.23
CA PRO A 116 14.87 5.23 -10.40
C PRO A 116 14.51 5.43 -8.94
N ILE A 117 14.50 4.34 -8.17
CA ILE A 117 14.71 4.40 -6.73
C ILE A 117 16.09 5.06 -6.58
N ILE A 118 16.13 6.34 -6.19
CA ILE A 118 17.39 7.01 -5.84
C ILE A 118 17.95 6.34 -4.59
#